data_AF-A0A8T3LPW9-F1
#
_entry.id   AF-A0A8T3LPW9-F1
#
_cell.length_a   1.000
_cell.length_b   1.000
_cell.length_c   1.000
_cell.angle_alpha   90.00
_cell.angle_beta   90.00
_cell.angle_gamma   90.00
#
_symmetry.space_group_name_H-M   'P 1'
#
loop_
_entity.id
_entity.type
_entity.pdbx_description
1 polymer ?
#
loop_
_entity_poly.entity_id
_entity_poly.type
_entity_poly.pdbx_seq_one_letter_code
_entity_poly.pdbx_strand_id
1 'polypeptide(L)'
;MTATEPSTADTLRRDFASAWGRMGSAWGVAPSTAAVQGYLLVLGGPHTESEMSRALGLSHRATRVALAECEAWGIIERAPGLRRSGQRGPAGTAWVAVLDHWEWFGRVISARKAREGDPVVGLLEQYRAQAAAVRGDPETRALADRLGSLLEFVGRFDHALAAFARADTDALRRLFDVLDRLDDTALDRLFAALPHIPAADLAAAATTLAGLSPRGLGNLVSLAARPGVGRVVRVIAGGGSSR
;
A
#
# COMPACT_ATOMS: atom_id res chain seq x y z
N MET A 1 -43.59 1.77 -19.66
CA MET A 1 -42.60 2.35 -18.72
C MET A 1 -41.25 2.34 -19.41
N THR A 2 -40.88 3.45 -20.04
CA THR A 2 -39.58 3.63 -20.70
C THR A 2 -38.49 3.53 -19.63
N ALA A 3 -37.53 2.61 -19.81
CA ALA A 3 -36.31 2.62 -19.01
C ALA A 3 -35.66 3.99 -19.21
N THR A 4 -35.56 4.77 -18.14
CA THR A 4 -34.86 6.06 -18.16
C THR A 4 -33.44 5.80 -18.67
N GLU A 5 -33.06 6.45 -19.77
CA GLU A 5 -31.71 6.32 -20.31
C GLU A 5 -30.68 6.62 -19.22
N PRO A 6 -29.58 5.85 -19.14
CA PRO A 6 -28.55 6.10 -18.16
C PRO A 6 -28.00 7.52 -18.36
N SER A 7 -27.93 8.27 -17.26
CA SER A 7 -27.30 9.60 -17.30
C SER A 7 -25.86 9.48 -17.82
N THR A 8 -25.35 10.54 -18.46
CA THR A 8 -23.94 10.60 -18.91
C THR A 8 -22.96 10.23 -17.80
N ALA A 9 -23.23 10.66 -16.55
CA ALA A 9 -22.41 10.31 -15.40
C ALA A 9 -22.43 8.80 -15.09
N ASP A 10 -23.58 8.13 -15.21
CA ASP A 10 -23.67 6.68 -15.00
C ASP A 10 -22.92 5.89 -16.09
N THR A 11 -22.99 6.34 -17.35
CA THR A 11 -22.18 5.78 -18.44
C THR A 11 -20.68 5.91 -18.14
N LEU A 12 -20.20 7.09 -17.77
CA LEU A 12 -18.79 7.32 -17.42
C LEU A 12 -18.33 6.46 -16.22
N ARG A 13 -19.17 6.26 -15.21
CA ARG A 13 -18.85 5.38 -14.07
C ARG A 13 -18.68 3.93 -14.50
N ARG A 14 -19.54 3.43 -15.40
CA ARG A 14 -19.48 2.06 -15.93
C ARG A 14 -18.24 1.87 -16.81
N ASP A 15 -17.93 2.87 -17.65
CA ASP A 15 -16.74 2.86 -18.50
C ASP A 15 -15.46 2.88 -17.65
N PHE A 16 -15.42 3.70 -16.60
CA PHE A 16 -14.35 3.70 -15.61
C PHE A 16 -14.21 2.32 -14.94
N ALA A 17 -15.30 1.75 -14.44
CA ALA A 17 -15.29 0.43 -13.80
C ALA A 17 -14.79 -0.67 -14.74
N SER A 18 -15.18 -0.62 -16.02
CA SER A 18 -14.69 -1.52 -17.05
C SER A 18 -13.19 -1.35 -17.30
N ALA A 19 -12.71 -0.12 -17.41
CA ALA A 19 -11.28 0.17 -17.58
C ALA A 19 -10.46 -0.29 -16.38
N TRP A 20 -10.93 0.02 -15.17
CA TRP A 20 -10.32 -0.42 -13.92
C TRP A 20 -10.31 -1.95 -13.80
N GLY A 21 -11.38 -2.62 -14.22
CA GLY A 21 -11.47 -4.07 -14.33
C GLY A 21 -10.40 -4.69 -15.24
N ARG A 22 -10.15 -4.08 -16.41
CA ARG A 22 -9.08 -4.54 -17.33
C ARG A 22 -7.68 -4.42 -16.71
N MET A 23 -7.46 -3.40 -15.88
CA MET A 23 -6.19 -3.23 -15.16
C MET A 23 -6.00 -4.26 -14.04
N GLY A 24 -7.08 -4.80 -13.48
CA GLY A 24 -7.05 -5.77 -12.39
C GLY A 24 -6.05 -6.91 -12.58
N SER A 25 -6.03 -7.53 -13.77
CA SER A 25 -5.13 -8.65 -14.07
C SER A 25 -3.64 -8.26 -13.98
N ALA A 26 -3.28 -7.03 -14.35
CA ALA A 26 -1.90 -6.54 -14.23
C ALA A 26 -1.44 -6.43 -12.76
N TRP A 27 -2.39 -6.32 -11.85
CA TRP A 27 -2.15 -6.35 -10.41
C TRP A 27 -2.37 -7.74 -9.81
N GLY A 28 -2.67 -8.78 -10.60
CA GLY A 28 -3.01 -10.10 -10.04
C GLY A 28 -4.37 -10.13 -9.31
N VAL A 29 -5.29 -9.21 -9.63
CA VAL A 29 -6.66 -9.17 -9.12
C VAL A 29 -7.63 -9.57 -10.22
N ALA A 30 -8.65 -10.38 -9.91
CA ALA A 30 -9.64 -10.78 -10.90
C ALA A 30 -10.36 -9.56 -11.52
N PRO A 31 -10.54 -9.48 -12.84
CA PRO A 31 -11.15 -8.31 -13.50
C PRO A 31 -12.52 -7.91 -12.96
N SER A 32 -13.34 -8.90 -12.57
CA SER A 32 -14.67 -8.65 -11.98
C SER A 32 -14.57 -8.02 -10.58
N THR A 33 -13.60 -8.44 -9.77
CA THR A 33 -13.34 -7.87 -8.43
C THR A 33 -12.90 -6.41 -8.57
N ALA A 34 -11.94 -6.16 -9.46
CA ALA A 34 -11.51 -4.79 -9.76
C ALA A 34 -12.68 -3.95 -10.27
N ALA A 35 -13.46 -4.43 -11.26
CA ALA A 35 -14.60 -3.66 -11.79
C ALA A 35 -15.65 -3.32 -10.73
N VAL A 36 -16.00 -4.27 -9.84
CA VAL A 36 -16.95 -4.03 -8.74
C VAL A 36 -16.44 -2.94 -7.79
N GLN A 37 -15.17 -3.02 -7.37
CA GLN A 37 -14.59 -2.01 -6.51
C GLN A 37 -14.48 -0.65 -7.20
N GLY A 38 -14.02 -0.62 -8.46
CA GLY A 38 -13.91 0.58 -9.27
C GLY A 38 -15.25 1.29 -9.42
N TYR A 39 -16.34 0.53 -9.63
CA TYR A 39 -17.68 1.11 -9.70
C TYR A 39 -18.10 1.74 -8.37
N LEU A 40 -17.92 1.04 -7.24
CA LEU A 40 -18.28 1.55 -5.92
C LEU A 40 -17.50 2.81 -5.54
N LEU A 41 -16.22 2.91 -5.92
CA LEU A 41 -15.38 4.10 -5.70
C LEU A 41 -15.99 5.37 -6.29
N VAL A 42 -16.43 5.32 -7.56
CA VAL A 42 -16.89 6.52 -8.31
C VAL A 42 -18.39 6.80 -8.18
N LEU A 43 -19.11 5.92 -7.49
CA LEU A 43 -20.56 6.00 -7.32
C LEU A 43 -20.95 6.78 -6.07
N GLY A 44 -20.15 6.71 -5.00
CA GLY A 44 -20.32 7.53 -3.79
C GLY A 44 -21.49 7.15 -2.89
N GLY A 45 -22.04 5.93 -2.99
CA GLY A 45 -23.16 5.49 -2.16
C GLY A 45 -23.46 3.99 -2.21
N PRO A 46 -24.28 3.47 -1.27
CA PRO A 46 -24.46 2.05 -1.05
C PRO A 46 -25.20 1.37 -2.21
N HIS A 47 -24.64 0.29 -2.76
CA HIS A 47 -25.26 -0.48 -3.84
C HIS A 47 -25.42 -1.96 -3.50
N THR A 48 -26.56 -2.52 -3.91
CA THR A 48 -26.88 -3.94 -3.71
C THR A 48 -26.26 -4.81 -4.80
N GLU A 49 -26.16 -6.12 -4.52
CA GLU A 49 -25.62 -7.12 -5.45
C GLU A 49 -26.34 -7.12 -6.80
N SER A 50 -27.67 -7.02 -6.78
CA SER A 50 -28.48 -6.99 -8.01
C SER A 50 -28.29 -5.70 -8.81
N GLU A 51 -28.06 -4.57 -8.15
CA GLU A 51 -27.77 -3.31 -8.83
C GLU A 51 -26.40 -3.34 -9.48
N MET A 52 -25.38 -3.88 -8.80
CA MET A 52 -24.03 -4.02 -9.36
C MET A 52 -23.99 -5.02 -10.52
N SER A 53 -24.65 -6.17 -10.38
CA SER A 53 -24.77 -7.17 -11.44
C SER A 53 -25.37 -6.54 -12.71
N ARG A 54 -26.45 -5.77 -12.56
CA ARG A 54 -27.09 -5.03 -13.68
C ARG A 54 -26.20 -3.89 -14.20
N ALA A 55 -25.50 -3.19 -13.31
CA ALA A 55 -24.67 -2.04 -13.68
C ALA A 55 -23.48 -2.46 -14.56
N LEU A 56 -22.85 -3.58 -14.19
CA LEU A 56 -21.60 -4.04 -14.78
C LEU A 56 -21.78 -5.19 -15.79
N GLY A 57 -23.02 -5.67 -16.01
CA GLY A 57 -23.28 -6.80 -16.90
C GLY A 57 -22.69 -8.13 -16.38
N LEU A 58 -22.46 -8.24 -15.07
CA LEU A 58 -21.91 -9.44 -14.44
C LEU A 58 -23.04 -10.37 -14.01
N SER A 59 -22.80 -11.69 -14.02
CA SER A 59 -23.75 -12.64 -13.42
C SER A 59 -23.86 -12.41 -11.90
N HIS A 60 -24.99 -12.80 -11.30
CA HIS A 60 -25.17 -12.75 -9.85
C HIS A 60 -24.06 -13.50 -9.10
N ARG A 61 -23.67 -14.69 -9.60
CA ARG A 61 -22.55 -15.46 -9.03
C ARG A 61 -21.23 -14.71 -9.10
N ALA A 62 -20.88 -14.16 -10.28
CA ALA A 62 -19.65 -13.40 -10.45
C ALA A 62 -19.62 -12.15 -9.56
N THR A 63 -20.75 -11.46 -9.43
CA THR A 63 -20.89 -10.27 -8.57
C THR A 63 -20.69 -10.64 -7.10
N ARG A 64 -21.29 -11.73 -6.61
CA ARG A 64 -21.11 -12.19 -5.22
C ARG A 64 -19.68 -12.57 -4.90
N VAL A 65 -19.01 -13.27 -5.81
CA VAL A 65 -17.58 -13.63 -5.64
C VAL A 65 -16.72 -12.37 -5.60
N ALA A 66 -16.95 -11.44 -6.53
CA ALA A 66 -16.23 -10.17 -6.58
C ALA A 66 -16.43 -9.34 -5.30
N LEU A 67 -17.66 -9.28 -4.77
CA LEU A 67 -17.95 -8.59 -3.51
C LEU A 67 -17.28 -9.25 -2.31
N ALA A 68 -17.40 -10.58 -2.18
CA ALA A 68 -16.76 -11.31 -1.09
C ALA A 68 -15.23 -11.14 -1.12
N GLU A 69 -14.65 -11.13 -2.33
CA GLU A 69 -13.24 -10.86 -2.51
C GLU A 69 -12.91 -9.43 -2.05
N CYS A 70 -13.63 -8.41 -2.52
CA CYS A 70 -13.43 -7.02 -2.09
C CYS A 70 -13.58 -6.84 -0.56
N GLU A 71 -14.54 -7.53 0.08
CA GLU A 71 -14.69 -7.55 1.53
C GLU A 71 -13.45 -8.18 2.20
N ALA A 72 -12.94 -9.29 1.67
CA ALA A 72 -11.75 -9.95 2.18
C ALA A 72 -10.45 -9.13 1.98
N TRP A 73 -10.42 -8.22 1.00
CA TRP A 73 -9.37 -7.20 0.88
C TRP A 73 -9.57 -6.03 1.87
N GLY A 74 -10.77 -5.91 2.46
CA GLY A 74 -11.15 -4.78 3.30
C GLY A 74 -11.40 -3.49 2.53
N ILE A 75 -11.52 -3.51 1.21
CA ILE A 75 -11.62 -2.27 0.39
C ILE A 75 -13.07 -1.84 0.14
N ILE A 76 -14.03 -2.65 0.57
CA ILE A 76 -15.45 -2.31 0.64
C ILE A 76 -16.02 -2.75 1.98
N GLU A 77 -17.14 -2.16 2.38
CA GLU A 77 -17.84 -2.45 3.62
C GLU A 77 -19.33 -2.60 3.37
N ARG A 78 -19.99 -3.37 4.23
CA ARG A 78 -21.45 -3.47 4.21
C ARG A 78 -22.04 -2.18 4.74
N ALA A 79 -22.94 -1.59 3.95
CA ALA A 79 -23.72 -0.45 4.39
C ALA A 79 -24.66 -0.85 5.55
N PRO A 80 -24.94 0.06 6.50
CA PRO A 80 -25.91 -0.21 7.56
C PRO A 80 -27.31 -0.52 7.01
N GLY A 81 -27.92 -1.60 7.50
CA GLY A 81 -29.28 -2.00 7.14
C GLY A 81 -29.40 -2.70 5.77
N LEU A 82 -30.63 -3.08 5.43
CA LEU A 82 -30.96 -3.67 4.13
C LEU A 82 -31.52 -2.60 3.20
N ARG A 83 -31.07 -2.60 1.93
CA ARG A 83 -31.55 -1.69 0.89
C ARG A 83 -32.39 -2.46 -0.12
N ARG A 84 -33.52 -1.89 -0.55
CA ARG A 84 -34.30 -2.44 -1.67
C ARG A 84 -33.74 -1.93 -2.99
N SER A 85 -33.58 -2.83 -3.96
CA SER A 85 -33.25 -2.45 -5.34
C SER A 85 -34.52 -1.88 -6.01
N GLY A 86 -34.56 -0.57 -6.21
CA GLY A 86 -35.74 0.12 -6.76
C GLY A 86 -37.01 -0.01 -5.89
N GLN A 87 -38.18 0.25 -6.47
CA GLN A 87 -39.45 0.32 -5.73
C GLN A 87 -40.03 -1.06 -5.32
N ARG A 88 -39.67 -2.13 -6.04
CA ARG A 88 -40.26 -3.48 -5.85
C ARG A 88 -39.23 -4.59 -5.65
N GLY A 89 -37.93 -4.29 -5.68
CA GLY A 89 -36.90 -5.31 -5.53
C GLY A 89 -36.81 -5.86 -4.09
N PRO A 90 -36.26 -7.07 -3.92
CA PRO A 90 -36.01 -7.62 -2.60
C PRO A 90 -35.04 -6.70 -1.82
N ALA A 91 -35.22 -6.66 -0.50
CA ALA A 91 -34.27 -6.03 0.39
C ALA A 91 -33.01 -6.91 0.47
N GLY A 92 -31.83 -6.31 0.32
CA GLY A 92 -30.57 -7.02 0.39
C GLY A 92 -29.48 -6.16 1.00
N THR A 93 -28.36 -6.80 1.34
CA THR A 93 -27.15 -6.11 1.75
C THR A 93 -26.70 -5.18 0.62
N ALA A 94 -26.26 -3.99 1.00
CA ALA A 94 -25.60 -3.06 0.12
C ALA A 94 -24.16 -2.84 0.57
N TRP A 95 -23.31 -2.42 -0.34
CA TRP A 95 -21.89 -2.19 -0.09
C TRP A 95 -21.49 -0.76 -0.46
N VAL A 96 -20.50 -0.25 0.26
CA VAL A 96 -19.83 1.03 0.01
C VAL A 96 -18.33 0.79 -0.10
N ALA A 97 -17.63 1.60 -0.89
CA ALA A 97 -16.17 1.56 -0.93
C ALA A 97 -15.57 2.33 0.25
N VAL A 98 -14.37 1.93 0.67
CA VAL A 98 -13.51 2.78 1.52
C VAL A 98 -13.03 3.95 0.65
N LEU A 99 -13.49 5.17 0.97
CA LEU A 99 -13.22 6.37 0.15
C LEU A 99 -11.97 7.16 0.59
N ASP A 100 -11.48 6.94 1.81
CA ASP A 100 -10.16 7.44 2.16
C ASP A 100 -9.10 6.59 1.45
N HIS A 101 -8.49 7.15 0.42
CA HIS A 101 -7.48 6.46 -0.41
C HIS A 101 -6.23 6.05 0.40
N TRP A 102 -5.91 6.73 1.49
CA TRP A 102 -4.78 6.38 2.36
C TRP A 102 -5.11 5.16 3.21
N GLU A 103 -6.33 5.10 3.73
CA GLU A 103 -6.83 3.92 4.42
C GLU A 103 -6.93 2.73 3.45
N TRP A 104 -7.52 2.96 2.27
CA TRP A 104 -7.59 1.97 1.20
C TRP A 104 -6.21 1.40 0.87
N PHE A 105 -5.21 2.27 0.70
CA PHE A 105 -3.84 1.87 0.40
C PHE A 105 -3.22 1.03 1.51
N GLY A 106 -3.38 1.44 2.77
CA GLY A 106 -2.94 0.67 3.94
C GLY A 106 -3.56 -0.73 3.99
N ARG A 107 -4.88 -0.82 3.77
CA ARG A 107 -5.61 -2.11 3.71
C ARG A 107 -5.09 -3.01 2.58
N VAL A 108 -4.78 -2.44 1.40
CA VAL A 108 -4.17 -3.19 0.28
C VAL A 108 -2.79 -3.73 0.66
N ILE A 109 -1.92 -2.92 1.28
CA ILE A 109 -0.60 -3.39 1.73
C ILE A 109 -0.75 -4.52 2.75
N SER A 110 -1.63 -4.37 3.75
CA SER A 110 -1.89 -5.41 4.75
C SER A 110 -2.37 -6.72 4.11
N ALA A 111 -3.32 -6.62 3.18
CA ALA A 111 -3.85 -7.79 2.48
C ALA A 111 -2.78 -8.47 1.62
N ARG A 112 -1.96 -7.71 0.89
CA ARG A 112 -0.82 -8.24 0.10
C ARG A 112 0.19 -8.96 0.97
N LYS A 113 0.60 -8.33 2.07
CA LYS A 113 1.53 -8.93 3.02
C LYS A 113 1.01 -10.27 3.52
N ALA A 114 -0.24 -10.32 3.98
CA ALA A 114 -0.83 -11.56 4.50
C ALA A 114 -0.97 -12.67 3.44
N ARG A 115 -1.29 -12.31 2.19
CA ARG A 115 -1.56 -13.28 1.11
C ARG A 115 -0.32 -13.72 0.33
N GLU A 116 0.67 -12.83 0.20
CA GLU A 116 1.82 -13.01 -0.69
C GLU A 116 3.15 -12.93 0.06
N GLY A 117 3.32 -11.95 0.96
CA GLY A 117 4.57 -11.74 1.70
C GLY A 117 4.85 -12.81 2.75
N ASP A 118 3.94 -13.00 3.71
CA ASP A 118 4.10 -13.92 4.84
C ASP A 118 4.37 -15.37 4.40
N PRO A 119 3.66 -15.93 3.39
CA PRO A 119 3.94 -17.27 2.92
C PRO A 119 5.33 -17.42 2.27
N VAL A 120 5.81 -16.40 1.56
CA VAL A 120 7.14 -16.42 0.92
C VAL A 120 8.25 -16.46 1.96
N VAL A 121 8.12 -15.70 3.06
CA VAL A 121 9.10 -15.75 4.16
C VAL A 121 9.20 -17.16 4.72
N GLY A 122 8.07 -17.79 5.08
CA GLY A 122 8.05 -19.15 5.63
C GLY A 122 8.62 -20.19 4.66
N LEU A 123 8.33 -20.05 3.37
CA LEU A 123 8.88 -20.92 2.32
C LEU A 123 10.42 -20.82 2.25
N LEU A 124 10.96 -19.59 2.23
CA LEU A 124 12.39 -19.35 2.16
C LEU A 124 13.12 -19.87 3.41
N GLU A 125 12.55 -19.66 4.60
CA GLU A 125 13.09 -20.20 5.84
C GLU A 125 13.19 -21.73 5.82
N GLN A 126 12.11 -22.39 5.39
CA GLN A 126 12.04 -23.84 5.29
C GLN A 126 13.12 -24.38 4.35
N TYR A 127 13.18 -23.89 3.11
CA TYR A 127 14.12 -24.42 2.12
C TYR A 127 15.56 -24.07 2.43
N ARG A 128 15.83 -22.91 3.04
CA ARG A 128 17.16 -22.57 3.54
C ARG A 128 17.62 -23.56 4.61
N ALA A 129 16.74 -23.89 5.56
CA ALA A 129 17.05 -24.84 6.62
C ALA A 129 17.29 -26.26 6.07
N GLN A 130 16.48 -26.70 5.11
CA GLN A 130 16.67 -27.99 4.44
C GLN A 130 18.01 -28.06 3.70
N ALA A 131 18.37 -27.01 2.94
CA ALA A 131 19.65 -26.94 2.24
C ALA A 131 20.85 -26.93 3.20
N ALA A 132 20.77 -26.18 4.31
CA ALA A 132 21.83 -26.11 5.32
C ALA A 132 22.03 -27.42 6.11
N ALA A 133 21.01 -28.28 6.16
CA ALA A 133 21.10 -29.58 6.84
C ALA A 133 21.89 -30.64 6.06
N VAL A 134 22.09 -30.46 4.74
CA VAL A 134 22.86 -31.38 3.91
C VAL A 134 24.35 -31.17 4.16
N ARG A 135 25.05 -32.22 4.60
CA ARG A 135 26.49 -32.16 4.91
C ARG A 135 27.33 -32.63 3.73
N GLY A 136 28.47 -31.97 3.52
CA GLY A 136 29.50 -32.40 2.58
C GLY A 136 29.23 -32.08 1.11
N ASP A 137 28.11 -31.44 0.79
CA ASP A 137 27.77 -31.03 -0.57
C ASP A 137 27.94 -29.50 -0.76
N PRO A 138 28.87 -29.06 -1.64
CA PRO A 138 29.05 -27.65 -1.95
C PRO A 138 27.85 -26.98 -2.62
N GLU A 139 27.06 -27.72 -3.40
CA GLU A 139 25.93 -27.16 -4.15
C GLU A 139 24.79 -26.74 -3.21
N THR A 140 24.42 -27.60 -2.26
CA THR A 140 23.44 -27.29 -1.21
C THR A 140 23.88 -26.16 -0.30
N ARG A 141 25.19 -26.02 0.00
CA ARG A 141 25.71 -24.85 0.74
C ARG A 141 25.50 -23.55 -0.04
N ALA A 142 25.88 -23.52 -1.32
CA ALA A 142 25.66 -22.34 -2.17
C ALA A 142 24.18 -22.03 -2.39
N LEU A 143 23.30 -23.05 -2.37
CA LEU A 143 21.86 -22.85 -2.37
C LEU A 143 21.37 -22.20 -1.06
N ALA A 144 21.84 -22.69 0.10
CA ALA A 144 21.48 -22.12 1.40
C ALA A 144 21.89 -20.64 1.50
N ASP A 145 23.08 -20.28 0.99
CA ASP A 145 23.55 -18.89 0.98
C ASP A 145 22.66 -17.99 0.09
N ARG A 146 22.30 -18.46 -1.11
CA ARG A 146 21.40 -17.73 -2.02
C ARG A 146 20.01 -17.54 -1.41
N LEU A 147 19.44 -18.58 -0.80
CA LEU A 147 18.16 -18.51 -0.09
C LEU A 147 18.25 -17.58 1.13
N GLY A 148 19.38 -17.59 1.85
CA GLY A 148 19.65 -16.70 2.97
C GLY A 148 19.66 -15.23 2.55
N SER A 149 20.35 -14.90 1.46
CA SER A 149 20.40 -13.54 0.91
C SER A 149 19.01 -13.05 0.47
N LEU A 150 18.24 -13.90 -0.21
CA LEU A 150 16.87 -13.58 -0.61
C LEU A 150 15.95 -13.39 0.62
N LEU A 151 16.06 -14.27 1.62
CA LEU A 151 15.30 -14.17 2.86
C LEU A 151 15.61 -12.87 3.63
N GLU A 152 16.88 -12.46 3.69
CA GLU A 152 17.28 -11.19 4.30
C GLU A 152 16.61 -9.99 3.61
N PHE A 153 16.62 -9.97 2.28
CA PHE A 153 15.95 -8.92 1.50
C PHE A 153 14.44 -8.91 1.76
N VAL A 154 13.77 -10.07 1.61
CA VAL A 154 12.32 -10.19 1.78
C VAL A 154 11.92 -9.80 3.21
N GLY A 155 12.66 -10.25 4.22
CA GLY A 155 12.38 -9.89 5.62
C GLY A 155 12.50 -8.39 5.90
N ARG A 156 13.50 -7.71 5.33
CA ARG A 156 13.63 -6.25 5.45
C ARG A 156 12.50 -5.51 4.75
N PHE A 157 12.14 -5.95 3.54
CA PHE A 157 11.04 -5.38 2.77
C PHE A 157 9.70 -5.56 3.48
N ASP A 158 9.45 -6.76 4.01
CA ASP A 158 8.26 -7.08 4.79
C ASP A 158 8.13 -6.21 6.04
N HIS A 159 9.21 -6.04 6.79
CA HIS A 159 9.24 -5.18 7.97
C HIS A 159 8.88 -3.72 7.63
N ALA A 160 9.42 -3.21 6.52
CA ALA A 160 9.11 -1.86 6.04
C ALA A 160 7.63 -1.72 5.64
N LEU A 161 7.09 -2.68 4.86
CA LEU A 161 5.67 -2.69 4.50
C LEU A 161 4.76 -2.77 5.72
N ALA A 162 5.13 -3.57 6.72
CA ALA A 162 4.39 -3.67 7.97
C ALA A 162 4.39 -2.36 8.76
N ALA A 163 5.48 -1.58 8.71
CA ALA A 163 5.53 -0.24 9.31
C ALA A 163 4.60 0.73 8.59
N PHE A 164 4.61 0.73 7.24
CA PHE A 164 3.68 1.53 6.43
C PHE A 164 2.21 1.18 6.70
N ALA A 165 1.88 -0.12 6.78
CA ALA A 165 0.53 -0.58 7.03
C ALA A 165 -0.02 -0.23 8.42
N ARG A 166 0.86 -0.01 9.41
CA ARG A 166 0.48 0.40 10.78
C ARG A 166 0.41 1.91 10.96
N ALA A 167 0.99 2.68 10.04
CA ALA A 167 0.97 4.14 10.13
C ALA A 167 -0.47 4.65 9.98
N ASP A 168 -0.83 5.69 10.74
CA ASP A 168 -2.10 6.38 10.53
C ASP A 168 -2.09 7.14 9.18
N THR A 169 -3.28 7.47 8.68
CA THR A 169 -3.44 8.07 7.36
C THR A 169 -2.86 9.49 7.28
N ASP A 170 -2.80 10.22 8.40
CA ASP A 170 -2.25 11.58 8.44
C ASP A 170 -0.72 11.57 8.39
N ALA A 171 -0.09 10.60 9.06
CA ALA A 171 1.35 10.36 8.97
C ALA A 171 1.77 10.01 7.53
N LEU A 172 1.01 9.13 6.85
CA LEU A 172 1.26 8.77 5.45
C LEU A 172 1.07 9.95 4.52
N ARG A 173 -0.03 10.71 4.65
CA ARG A 173 -0.25 11.96 3.90
C ARG A 173 0.94 12.90 4.05
N ARG A 174 1.35 13.17 5.29
CA ARG A 174 2.43 14.09 5.59
C ARG A 174 3.77 13.61 5.02
N LEU A 175 4.04 12.30 5.03
CA LEU A 175 5.23 11.74 4.44
C LEU A 175 5.25 11.97 2.92
N PHE A 176 4.15 11.68 2.24
CA PHE A 176 4.06 11.90 0.79
C PHE A 176 4.09 13.38 0.41
N ASP A 177 3.48 14.26 1.21
CA ASP A 177 3.59 15.72 1.02
C ASP A 177 5.04 16.21 1.12
N VAL A 178 5.85 15.58 1.97
CA VAL A 178 7.29 15.90 2.06
C VAL A 178 8.01 15.40 0.82
N LEU A 179 7.74 14.18 0.38
CA LEU A 179 8.36 13.61 -0.83
C LEU A 179 8.02 14.43 -2.08
N ASP A 180 6.77 14.87 -2.25
CA ASP A 180 6.31 15.69 -3.38
C ASP A 180 6.99 17.08 -3.43
N ARG A 181 7.46 17.59 -2.28
CA ARG A 181 8.17 18.87 -2.19
C ARG A 181 9.67 18.74 -2.43
N LEU A 182 10.23 17.54 -2.41
CA LEU A 182 11.63 17.29 -2.73
C LEU A 182 11.76 17.08 -4.23
N ASP A 183 12.64 17.85 -4.87
CA ASP A 183 12.99 17.56 -6.26
C ASP A 183 13.84 16.29 -6.37
N ASP A 184 13.85 15.68 -7.56
CA ASP A 184 14.59 14.44 -7.83
C ASP A 184 16.07 14.56 -7.46
N THR A 185 16.67 15.75 -7.67
CA THR A 185 18.08 15.99 -7.35
C THR A 185 18.35 15.97 -5.84
N ALA A 186 17.43 16.50 -5.03
CA ALA A 186 17.51 16.44 -3.58
C ALA A 186 17.35 15.01 -3.07
N LEU A 187 16.39 14.25 -3.63
CA LEU A 187 16.19 12.84 -3.31
C LEU A 187 17.43 12.00 -3.66
N ASP A 188 17.98 12.17 -4.86
CA ASP A 188 19.18 11.45 -5.31
C ASP A 188 20.37 11.72 -4.40
N ARG A 189 20.57 12.98 -3.99
CA ARG A 189 21.64 13.34 -3.03
C ARG A 189 21.43 12.70 -1.66
N LEU A 190 20.19 12.63 -1.18
CA LEU A 190 19.88 11.95 0.08
C LEU A 190 20.19 10.46 -0.02
N PHE A 191 19.74 9.79 -1.09
CA PHE A 191 20.02 8.37 -1.29
C PHE A 191 21.51 8.08 -1.48
N ALA A 192 22.25 8.93 -2.19
CA ALA A 192 23.69 8.80 -2.34
C ALA A 192 24.45 8.98 -1.02
N ALA A 193 23.89 9.73 -0.05
CA ALA A 193 24.52 9.91 1.25
C ALA A 193 24.33 8.70 2.19
N LEU A 194 23.23 7.95 2.06
CA LEU A 194 22.89 6.86 2.99
C LEU A 194 23.98 5.77 3.12
N PRO A 195 24.61 5.27 2.04
CA PRO A 195 25.64 4.24 2.15
C PRO A 195 26.90 4.68 2.93
N HIS A 196 27.11 5.99 3.09
CA HIS A 196 28.27 6.54 3.79
C HIS A 196 28.04 6.69 5.30
N ILE A 197 26.82 6.45 5.79
CA ILE A 197 26.48 6.54 7.21
C ILE A 197 26.20 5.13 7.73
N PRO A 198 26.85 4.68 8.83
CA PRO A 198 26.56 3.37 9.41
C PRO A 198 25.08 3.21 9.76
N ALA A 199 24.50 2.07 9.41
CA ALA A 199 23.08 1.80 9.66
C ALA A 199 22.71 1.89 11.16
N ALA A 200 23.65 1.53 12.05
CA ALA A 200 23.46 1.65 13.50
C ALA A 200 23.30 3.12 13.94
N ASP A 201 24.08 4.04 13.35
CA ASP A 201 24.02 5.46 13.68
C ASP A 201 22.71 6.08 13.15
N LEU A 202 22.28 5.69 11.95
CA LEU A 202 20.98 6.08 11.40
C LEU A 202 19.83 5.58 12.29
N ALA A 203 19.88 4.33 12.75
CA ALA A 203 18.88 3.76 13.64
C ALA A 203 18.86 4.46 15.01
N ALA A 204 20.03 4.77 15.57
CA ALA A 204 20.15 5.51 16.83
C ALA A 204 19.60 6.94 16.71
N ALA A 205 19.90 7.63 15.61
CA ALA A 205 19.36 8.94 15.31
C ALA A 205 17.84 8.90 15.17
N ALA A 206 17.29 7.94 14.39
CA ALA A 206 15.86 7.76 14.23
C ALA A 206 15.16 7.45 15.55
N THR A 207 15.74 6.59 16.39
CA THR A 207 15.21 6.26 17.73
C THR A 207 15.21 7.48 18.65
N THR A 208 16.28 8.27 18.61
CA THR A 208 16.37 9.53 19.37
C THR A 208 15.27 10.50 18.96
N LEU A 209 15.07 10.68 17.65
CA LEU A 209 14.00 11.53 17.11
C LEU A 209 12.60 11.02 17.49
N ALA A 210 12.37 9.70 17.41
CA ALA A 210 11.10 9.09 17.79
C ALA A 210 10.76 9.27 19.27
N GLY A 211 11.77 9.42 20.14
CA GLY A 211 11.58 9.72 21.56
C GLY A 211 11.25 11.19 21.87
N LEU A 212 11.32 12.10 20.90
CA LEU A 212 11.04 13.52 21.12
C LEU A 212 9.54 13.83 21.06
N SER A 213 9.11 14.82 21.84
CA SER A 213 7.77 15.38 21.70
C SER A 213 7.59 16.08 20.34
N PRO A 214 6.36 16.24 19.83
CA PRO A 214 6.10 16.98 18.58
C PRO A 214 6.71 18.39 18.55
N ARG A 215 6.72 19.09 19.69
CA ARG A 215 7.37 20.41 19.81
C ARG A 215 8.90 20.30 19.71
N GLY A 216 9.49 19.26 20.29
CA GLY A 216 10.93 18.99 20.20
C GLY A 216 11.37 18.73 18.76
N LEU A 217 10.62 17.90 18.03
CA LEU A 217 10.83 17.67 16.60
C LEU A 217 10.71 18.96 15.78
N GLY A 218 9.66 19.75 16.02
CA GLY A 218 9.47 21.03 15.34
C GLY A 218 10.62 22.01 15.57
N ASN A 219 11.15 22.07 16.80
CA ASN A 219 12.30 22.91 17.13
C ASN A 219 13.57 22.45 16.42
N LEU A 220 13.82 21.14 16.36
CA LEU A 220 14.98 20.59 15.63
C LEU A 220 14.90 20.88 14.14
N VAL A 221 13.75 20.66 13.52
CA VAL A 221 13.54 20.97 12.10
C VAL A 221 13.72 22.47 11.86
N SER A 222 13.15 23.32 12.71
CA SER A 222 13.32 24.77 12.62
C SER A 222 14.79 25.18 12.73
N LEU A 223 15.55 24.53 13.61
CA LEU A 223 16.98 24.79 13.80
C LEU A 223 17.81 24.33 12.58
N ALA A 224 17.55 23.14 12.06
CA ALA A 224 18.20 22.62 10.87
C ALA A 224 17.95 23.48 9.61
N ALA A 225 16.76 24.07 9.52
CA ALA A 225 16.38 24.98 8.43
C ALA A 225 17.06 26.37 8.51
N ARG A 226 17.78 26.69 9.60
CA ARG A 226 18.45 27.99 9.74
C ARG A 226 19.69 28.06 8.83
N PRO A 227 19.86 29.14 8.03
CA PRO A 227 21.03 29.31 7.17
C PRO A 227 22.38 29.28 7.92
N GLY A 228 22.38 29.69 9.19
CA GLY A 228 23.57 29.61 10.06
C GLY A 228 23.98 28.18 10.37
N VAL A 229 23.02 27.29 10.64
CA VAL A 229 23.29 25.88 10.94
C VAL A 229 23.75 25.15 9.69
N GLY A 230 23.12 25.40 8.54
CA GLY A 230 23.57 24.84 7.26
C GLY A 230 25.01 25.22 6.89
N ARG A 231 25.44 26.44 7.22
CA ARG A 231 26.84 26.88 7.05
C ARG A 231 27.79 26.15 8.00
N VAL A 232 27.44 26.04 9.28
CA VAL A 232 28.26 25.34 10.28
C VAL A 232 28.41 23.85 9.93
N VAL A 233 27.31 23.17 9.57
CA VAL A 233 27.33 21.77 9.14
C VAL A 233 28.21 21.59 7.91
N ARG A 234 28.15 22.51 6.93
CA ARG A 234 29.00 22.46 5.74
C ARG A 234 30.48 22.67 6.05
N VAL A 235 30.83 23.52 7.01
CA VAL A 235 32.22 23.73 7.45
C VAL A 235 32.75 22.50 8.19
N ILE A 236 31.94 21.90 9.07
CA ILE A 236 32.32 20.69 9.80
C ILE A 236 32.42 19.48 8.87
N ALA A 237 31.49 19.33 7.92
CA ALA A 237 31.48 18.23 6.96
C ALA A 237 32.46 18.42 5.79
N GLY A 238 32.87 19.66 5.49
CA GLY A 238 33.79 20.02 4.40
C GLY A 238 35.22 20.33 4.84
N GLY A 239 35.54 20.25 6.13
CA GLY A 239 36.83 20.63 6.74
C GLY A 239 37.99 19.66 6.50
N GLY A 240 38.07 19.06 5.31
CA GLY A 240 39.10 18.08 4.94
C GLY A 240 39.56 18.16 3.49
N SER A 241 39.45 19.32 2.82
CA SER A 241 40.25 19.57 1.61
C SER A 241 40.30 21.06 1.26
N SER A 242 41.37 21.73 1.64
CA SER A 242 42.14 22.62 0.75
C SER A 242 43.41 23.07 1.47
N ARG A 243 44.47 23.11 0.66
CA ARG A 243 45.86 23.42 0.98
C ARG A 243 46.06 24.83 1.52
#